data_AF-A0A526XML0-F1
#
_entry.id   AF-A0A526XML0-F1
#
_cell.length_a   1.000
_cell.length_b   1.000
_cell.length_c   1.000
_cell.angle_alpha   90.00
_cell.angle_beta   90.00
_cell.angle_gamma   90.00
#
_symmetry.space_group_name_H-M   'P 1'
#
loop_
_entity.id
_entity.type
_entity.pdbx_description
1 polymer ?
#
loop_
_entity_poly.entity_id
_entity_poly.type
_entity_poly.pdbx_seq_one_letter_code
_entity_poly.pdbx_strand_id
1 'polypeptide(L)' 'GSLERIASNILADRLKRLMELGMLTRADDPTHKQKAIYSLTEMAITLVPILAHLGAWGRVWLPVSEELS' A
#
# COMPACT_ATOMS: atom_id res chain seq x y z
N GLY A 1 -0.73 1.71 18.46
CA GLY A 1 -1.08 0.69 17.46
C GLY A 1 -1.28 1.38 16.13
N SER A 2 -0.90 0.74 15.02
CA SER A 2 -1.15 1.31 13.68
C SER A 2 -2.66 1.47 13.47
N LEU A 3 -3.09 2.61 12.93
CA LEU A 3 -4.49 2.89 12.56
C LEU A 3 -5.07 1.82 11.63
N GLU A 4 -4.20 1.13 10.86
CA GLU A 4 -4.61 0.18 9.83
C GLU A 4 -4.95 -1.23 10.35
N ARG A 5 -4.93 -1.50 11.67
CA ARG A 5 -5.16 -2.86 12.25
C ARG A 5 -4.30 -3.98 11.61
N ILE A 6 -3.16 -3.65 10.98
CA ILE A 6 -2.21 -4.63 10.41
C ILE A 6 -1.11 -4.91 11.44
N ALA A 7 -0.82 -6.18 11.69
CA ALA A 7 0.32 -6.59 12.52
C ALA A 7 1.65 -6.21 11.86
N SER A 8 2.60 -5.68 12.64
CA SER A 8 3.86 -5.11 12.11
C SER A 8 4.69 -6.11 11.29
N ASN A 9 4.66 -7.40 11.63
CA ASN A 9 5.34 -8.45 10.87
C ASN A 9 4.70 -8.68 9.49
N ILE A 10 3.36 -8.65 9.42
CA ILE A 10 2.61 -8.77 8.16
C ILE A 10 2.86 -7.56 7.27
N LEU A 11 2.91 -6.37 7.85
CA LEU A 11 3.26 -5.16 7.10
C LEU A 11 4.68 -5.26 6.54
N ALA A 12 5.65 -5.65 7.36
CA ALA A 12 7.04 -5.80 6.93
C ALA A 12 7.20 -6.82 5.80
N ASP A 13 6.53 -7.98 5.90
CA ASP A 13 6.54 -9.01 4.86
C ASP A 13 5.92 -8.50 3.55
N ARG A 14 4.77 -7.82 3.62
CA ARG A 14 4.12 -7.23 2.43
C ARG A 14 4.97 -6.15 1.77
N LEU A 15 5.59 -5.26 2.55
CA LEU A 15 6.48 -4.24 2.02
C LEU A 15 7.70 -4.88 1.35
N LYS A 16 8.30 -5.91 1.96
CA LYS A 16 9.41 -6.65 1.38
C LYS A 16 9.02 -7.27 0.04
N ARG A 17 7.88 -7.96 -0.03
CA ARG A 17 7.38 -8.57 -1.27
C ARG A 17 7.14 -7.52 -2.37
N LEU A 18 6.59 -6.36 -2.03
CA LEU A 18 6.37 -5.28 -3.01
C LEU A 18 7.69 -4.68 -3.52
N MET A 19 8.72 -4.61 -2.68
CA MET A 19 10.06 -4.22 -3.13
C MET A 19 10.68 -5.28 -4.06
N GLU A 20 10.56 -6.57 -3.71
CA GLU A 20 11.06 -7.68 -4.55
C GLU A 20 10.39 -7.71 -5.93
N LEU A 21 9.12 -7.31 -6.00
CA LEU A 21 8.39 -7.14 -7.26
C LEU A 21 8.73 -5.85 -8.01
N GLY A 22 9.60 -4.99 -7.47
CA GLY A 22 9.96 -3.70 -8.07
C GLY A 22 8.85 -2.64 -8.01
N MET A 23 7.83 -2.83 -7.17
CA MET A 23 6.71 -1.90 -7.03
C MET A 23 6.99 -0.77 -6.05
N LEU A 24 7.93 -1.00 -5.11
CA LEU A 24 8.34 -0.01 -4.11
C LEU A 24 9.85 0.21 -4.12
N THR A 25 10.25 1.43 -3.82
CA THR A 25 11.62 1.81 -3.40
C THR A 25 11.63 2.15 -1.91
N ARG A 26 12.80 2.01 -1.28
CA ARG A 26 13.04 2.36 0.13
C ARG A 26 14.17 3.38 0.20
N ALA A 27 13.95 4.46 0.92
CA ALA A 27 14.97 5.44 1.31
C ALA A 27 14.98 5.60 2.82
N ASP A 28 16.15 5.87 3.41
CA ASP A 28 16.22 6.25 4.82
C ASP A 28 15.73 7.69 4.99
N ASP A 29 15.04 7.98 6.10
CA ASP A 29 14.57 9.33 6.38
C ASP A 29 15.75 10.22 6.81
N PRO A 30 16.05 11.32 6.07
CA PRO A 30 17.19 12.17 6.38
C PRO A 30 17.04 12.92 7.72
N THR A 31 15.82 13.02 8.25
CA THR A 31 15.52 13.70 9.51
C THR A 31 15.48 12.74 10.70
N HIS A 32 15.30 11.43 10.46
CA HIS A 32 15.08 10.46 11.52
C HIS A 32 15.63 9.07 11.18
N LYS A 33 16.80 8.73 11.72
CA LYS A 33 17.56 7.50 11.38
C LYS A 33 16.82 6.16 11.54
N GLN A 34 15.71 6.11 12.28
CA GLN A 34 14.90 4.89 12.45
C GLN A 34 13.68 4.83 11.52
N LYS A 35 13.43 5.86 10.71
CA LYS A 35 12.31 5.89 9.77
C LYS A 35 12.82 5.59 8.37
N ALA A 36 12.03 4.82 7.64
CA ALA A 36 12.24 4.55 6.23
C ALA A 36 11.04 5.07 5.44
N ILE A 37 11.31 5.71 4.32
CA ILE A 37 10.31 6.22 3.39
C ILE A 37 10.19 5.18 2.26
N TYR A 38 8.97 4.65 2.08
CA TYR A 38 8.64 3.76 0.98
C TYR A 38 7.89 4.56 -0.09
N SER A 39 8.33 4.47 -1.35
CA SER A 39 7.73 5.20 -2.47
C SER A 39 7.34 4.24 -3.60
N LEU A 40 6.24 4.53 -4.29
CA LEU A 40 5.85 3.78 -5.49
C LEU A 40 6.88 4.01 -6.60
N THR A 41 7.20 2.95 -7.33
CA THR A 41 7.93 3.07 -8.59
C THR A 41 7.01 3.55 -9.71
N GLU A 42 7.58 3.98 -10.84
CA GLU A 42 6.80 4.33 -12.03
C GLU A 42 5.85 3.19 -12.44
N MET A 43 6.33 1.95 -12.41
CA MET A 43 5.50 0.76 -12.67
C MET A 43 4.27 0.72 -11.75
N ALA A 44 4.46 0.93 -10.45
CA ALA A 44 3.35 0.89 -9.50
C ALA A 44 2.42 2.11 -9.63
N ILE A 45 2.95 3.29 -9.99
CA ILE A 45 2.15 4.51 -10.25
C ILE A 45 1.22 4.28 -11.45
N THR A 46 1.71 3.69 -12.55
CA THR A 46 0.87 3.40 -13.72
C THR A 46 -0.25 2.39 -13.44
N LEU A 47 -0.13 1.57 -12.38
CA LEU A 47 -1.16 0.64 -11.95
C LEU A 47 -2.29 1.31 -11.14
N VAL A 48 -2.02 2.45 -10.50
CA VAL A 48 -3.01 3.14 -9.63
C VAL A 48 -4.34 3.44 -10.34
N PRO A 49 -4.37 3.98 -11.57
CA PRO A 49 -5.63 4.21 -12.28
C PRO A 49 -6.45 2.94 -12.51
N ILE A 50 -5.79 1.79 -12.73
CA ILE A 50 -6.48 0.51 -12.94
C ILE A 50 -7.16 0.06 -11.64
N LEU A 51 -6.47 0.15 -10.51
CA LEU A 51 -7.04 -0.16 -9.19
C LEU A 51 -8.20 0.78 -8.85
N ALA A 52 -8.09 2.08 -9.18
CA ALA A 52 -9.15 3.05 -8.97
C ALA A 52 -10.39 2.72 -9.81
N HIS A 53 -10.22 2.37 -11.09
CA HIS A 53 -11.32 1.92 -11.94
C HIS A 53 -11.97 0.64 -11.43
N LEU A 54 -11.18 -0.34 -10.98
CA LEU A 54 -11.70 -1.57 -10.39
C LEU A 54 -12.53 -1.29 -9.13
N GLY A 55 -12.04 -0.38 -8.26
CA GLY A 55 -12.79 0.07 -7.09
C GLY A 55 -14.07 0.82 -7.44
N ALA A 56 -14.03 1.69 -8.46
CA ALA A 56 -15.21 2.40 -8.95
C ALA A 56 -16.28 1.44 -9.50
N TRP A 57 -15.87 0.45 -10.29
CA TRP A 57 -16.75 -0.62 -10.75
C TRP A 57 -17.33 -1.42 -9.56
N GLY A 58 -16.48 -1.82 -8.61
CA GLY A 58 -16.91 -2.59 -7.45
C GLY A 58 -17.98 -1.87 -6.62
N ARG A 59 -17.87 -0.55 -6.45
CA ARG A 59 -18.89 0.25 -5.74
C ARG A 59 -20.26 0.27 -6.43
N VAL A 60 -20.32 0.07 -7.74
CA VAL A 60 -21.58 0.03 -8.49
C VAL A 60 -22.23 -1.35 -8.42
N TRP A 61 -21.43 -2.41 -8.43
CA TRP A 61 -21.92 -3.77 -8.69
C TRP A 61 -21.82 -4.72 -7.50
N LEU A 62 -21.00 -4.42 -6.49
CA LEU A 62 -20.82 -5.25 -5.31
C LEU A 62 -21.57 -4.66 -4.11
N PRO A 63 -22.11 -5.50 -3.22
CA PRO A 63 -22.71 -5.03 -1.98
C PRO A 63 -21.67 -4.28 -1.16
N VAL A 64 -22.08 -3.15 -0.58
CA VAL A 64 -21.26 -2.41 0.39
C VAL A 64 -21.16 -3.29 1.64
N SER A 65 -19.97 -3.79 1.96
CA SER A 65 -19.71 -4.32 3.30
C SER A 65 -19.78 -3.17 4.29
N GLU A 66 -20.37 -3.41 5.48
CA GLU A 66 -20.44 -2.40 6.55
C GLU A 66 -19.09 -1.70 6.77
N GLU A 67 -19.15 -0.40 7.07
CA GLU A 67 -17.98 0.40 7.39
C GLU A 67 -17.12 -0.30 8.45
N LEU A 68 -15.82 -0.42 8.18
CA LEU A 68 -14.84 -0.97 9.12
C LEU A 68 -14.82 -0.06 10.37
N SER A 69 -15.60 -0.43 11.39
CA SER A 69 -15.55 0.16 12.73
C SER A 69 -14.36 -0.34 13.55
#